data_AF-A0A016T395-F1
#
_entry.id   AF-A0A016T395-F1
#
_cell.length_a   1.000
_cell.length_b   1.000
_cell.length_c   1.000
_cell.angle_alpha   90.00
_cell.angle_beta   90.00
_cell.angle_gamma   90.00
#
_symmetry.space_group_name_H-M   'P 1'
#
loop_
_entity.id
_entity.type
_entity.pdbx_description
1 polymer ?
#
loop_
_entity_poly.entity_id
_entity_poly.type
_entity_poly.pdbx_seq_one_letter_code
_entity_poly.pdbx_strand_id
1 'polypeptide(L)'
;MKTYFLGLCIYLLLSCAEAKDPMCKMCIGAANAIRAAIRNRHSITMAAERYCTETVDRGLVRACERLIRFQKEKIAHDLKPPRRHSSRRICYDIMFCEWY
;
A
#
# COMPACT_ATOMS: atom_id res chain seq x y z
N MET A 1 10.28 35.92 -16.62
CA MET A 1 10.45 35.41 -15.23
C MET A 1 9.14 35.15 -14.48
N LYS A 2 7.98 35.69 -14.91
CA LYS A 2 6.69 35.54 -14.20
C LYS A 2 5.97 34.20 -14.47
N THR A 3 6.26 33.55 -15.60
CA THR A 3 5.63 32.29 -16.06
C THR A 3 6.18 31.03 -15.40
N TYR A 4 7.48 31.03 -15.03
CA TYR A 4 8.12 29.88 -14.37
C TYR A 4 7.61 29.67 -12.93
N PHE A 5 7.25 30.75 -12.24
CA PHE A 5 6.75 30.70 -10.85
C PHE A 5 5.36 30.05 -10.78
N LEU A 6 4.48 30.34 -11.75
CA LEU A 6 3.16 29.71 -11.87
C LEU A 6 3.26 28.22 -12.19
N GLY A 7 4.19 27.82 -13.07
CA GLY A 7 4.45 26.42 -13.37
C GLY A 7 4.95 25.63 -12.16
N LEU A 8 5.82 26.23 -11.35
CA LEU A 8 6.33 25.63 -10.12
C LEU A 8 5.23 25.47 -9.05
N CYS A 9 4.34 26.47 -8.91
CA CYS A 9 3.21 26.39 -7.99
C CYS A 9 2.19 25.31 -8.39
N ILE A 10 1.91 25.13 -9.68
CA ILE A 10 1.02 24.06 -10.16
C ILE A 10 1.65 22.67 -9.93
N TYR A 11 2.96 22.53 -10.15
CA TYR A 11 3.70 21.29 -9.85
C TYR A 11 3.71 20.94 -8.35
N LEU A 12 3.88 21.94 -7.49
CA LEU A 12 3.82 21.78 -6.03
C LEU A 12 2.42 21.42 -5.54
N LEU A 13 1.36 22.01 -6.12
CA LEU A 13 -0.04 21.68 -5.80
C LEU A 13 -0.44 20.25 -6.23
N LEU A 14 0.03 19.79 -7.40
CA LEU A 14 -0.14 18.40 -7.86
C LEU A 14 0.60 17.40 -6.96
N SER A 15 1.74 17.79 -6.42
CA SER A 15 2.54 16.96 -5.49
C SER A 15 1.93 16.92 -4.08
N CYS A 16 1.26 18.00 -3.65
CA CYS A 16 0.54 18.07 -2.36
C CYS A 16 -0.83 17.36 -2.38
N ALA A 17 -1.48 17.22 -3.54
CA ALA A 17 -2.72 16.44 -3.67
C ALA A 17 -2.52 14.93 -3.40
N GLU A 18 -1.28 14.45 -3.42
CA GLU A 18 -0.90 13.08 -3.08
C GLU A 18 -0.31 12.91 -1.67
N ALA A 19 -0.71 13.77 -0.72
CA ALA A 19 -0.65 13.45 0.71
C ALA A 19 -1.62 12.30 1.08
N LYS A 20 -1.62 11.23 0.27
CA LYS A 20 -2.21 9.93 0.57
C LYS A 20 -1.54 9.42 1.85
N ASP A 21 -2.37 9.12 2.84
CA ASP A 21 -1.98 8.55 4.14
C ASP A 21 -0.84 7.51 3.97
N PRO A 22 0.33 7.71 4.61
CA PRO A 22 1.45 6.80 4.51
C PRO A 22 1.12 5.37 4.97
N MET A 23 0.19 5.19 5.91
CA MET A 23 -0.33 3.88 6.32
C MET A 23 -1.16 3.22 5.23
N CYS A 24 -1.99 4.00 4.53
CA CYS A 24 -2.77 3.50 3.41
C CYS A 24 -1.87 3.04 2.26
N LYS A 25 -0.88 3.87 1.88
CA LYS A 25 0.12 3.52 0.85
C LYS A 25 0.88 2.25 1.23
N MET A 26 1.36 2.17 2.47
CA MET A 26 2.07 1.00 3.00
C MET A 26 1.21 -0.26 2.88
N CYS A 27 -0.05 -0.21 3.34
CA CYS A 27 -0.96 -1.34 3.26
C CYS A 27 -1.22 -1.77 1.81
N ILE A 28 -1.48 -0.83 0.91
CA ILE A 28 -1.77 -1.12 -0.50
C ILE A 28 -0.57 -1.83 -1.15
N GLY A 29 0.64 -1.35 -0.90
CA GLY A 29 1.84 -1.99 -1.45
C GLY A 29 2.05 -3.39 -0.88
N ALA A 30 1.81 -3.60 0.42
CA ALA A 30 1.90 -4.92 1.04
C ALA A 30 0.87 -5.90 0.44
N ALA A 31 -0.38 -5.45 0.26
CA ALA A 31 -1.42 -6.24 -0.41
C ALA A 31 -1.10 -6.52 -1.90
N ASN A 32 -0.44 -5.58 -2.59
CA ASN A 32 0.04 -5.81 -3.96
C ASN A 32 1.17 -6.86 -4.01
N ALA A 33 2.11 -6.84 -3.06
CA ALA A 33 3.16 -7.84 -2.95
C ALA A 33 2.57 -9.25 -2.72
N ILE A 34 1.58 -9.35 -1.83
CA ILE A 34 0.83 -10.60 -1.61
C ILE A 34 0.08 -11.03 -2.88
N ARG A 35 -0.57 -10.11 -3.61
CA ARG A 35 -1.26 -10.42 -4.87
C ARG A 35 -0.28 -10.98 -5.91
N ALA A 36 0.90 -10.38 -6.04
CA ALA A 36 1.93 -10.85 -6.95
C ALA A 36 2.43 -12.25 -6.57
N ALA A 37 2.66 -12.50 -5.27
CA ALA A 37 3.04 -13.82 -4.78
C ALA A 37 1.97 -14.89 -5.06
N ILE A 38 0.69 -14.57 -4.86
CA ILE A 38 -0.43 -15.47 -5.19
C ILE A 38 -0.44 -15.80 -6.68
N ARG A 39 -0.31 -14.79 -7.55
CA ARG A 39 -0.28 -14.96 -9.01
C ARG A 39 0.88 -15.84 -9.46
N ASN A 40 2.05 -15.66 -8.87
CA ASN A 40 3.28 -16.38 -9.21
C ASN A 40 3.44 -17.69 -8.43
N ARG A 41 2.46 -18.10 -7.62
CA ARG A 41 2.53 -19.29 -6.75
C ARG A 41 3.75 -19.30 -5.81
N HIS A 42 4.16 -18.13 -5.33
CA HIS A 42 5.25 -17.94 -4.38
C HIS A 42 4.73 -17.82 -2.93
N SER A 43 5.65 -17.87 -1.97
CA SER A 43 5.34 -17.64 -0.56
C SER A 43 4.83 -16.22 -0.33
N ILE A 44 3.57 -16.11 0.12
CA ILE A 44 2.95 -14.82 0.45
C ILE A 44 3.63 -14.15 1.65
N THR A 45 4.06 -14.94 2.63
CA THR A 45 4.72 -14.44 3.85
C THR A 45 6.05 -13.79 3.49
N MET A 46 6.90 -14.49 2.72
CA MET A 46 8.19 -13.93 2.31
C MET A 46 8.02 -12.67 1.45
N ALA A 47 7.06 -12.65 0.52
CA ALA A 47 6.83 -11.49 -0.32
C ALA A 47 6.38 -10.26 0.50
N ALA A 48 5.51 -10.48 1.49
CA ALA A 48 5.02 -9.43 2.36
C ALA A 48 6.11 -8.90 3.32
N GLU A 49 6.88 -9.79 3.94
CA GLU A 49 7.99 -9.42 4.82
C GLU A 49 9.08 -8.66 4.06
N ARG A 50 9.44 -9.14 2.86
CA ARG A 50 10.40 -8.47 1.98
C ARG A 50 9.96 -7.07 1.60
N TYR A 51 8.68 -6.89 1.28
CA TYR A 51 8.13 -5.57 1.03
C TYR A 51 8.29 -4.65 2.26
N CYS A 52 7.98 -5.16 3.46
CA CYS A 52 8.13 -4.38 4.69
C CYS A 52 9.58 -3.98 5.00
N THR A 53 10.57 -4.81 4.68
CA THR A 53 11.98 -4.54 5.02
C THR A 53 12.76 -3.82 3.92
N GLU A 54 12.45 -4.09 2.65
CA GLU A 54 13.21 -3.56 1.51
C GLU A 54 12.57 -2.33 0.85
N THR A 55 11.24 -2.14 0.98
CA THR A 55 10.51 -1.07 0.25
C THR A 55 9.90 -0.01 1.17
N VAL A 56 9.42 -0.39 2.35
CA VAL A 56 8.72 0.54 3.25
C VAL A 56 9.71 1.47 3.96
N ASP A 57 9.32 2.74 4.11
CA ASP A 57 10.08 3.73 4.87
C ASP A 57 10.44 3.22 6.28
N ARG A 58 11.67 3.46 6.73
CA ARG A 58 12.20 2.97 8.02
C ARG A 58 11.27 3.25 9.21
N GLY A 59 10.60 4.40 9.22
CA GLY A 59 9.65 4.78 10.28
C GLY A 59 8.37 3.93 10.33
N LEU A 60 8.03 3.23 9.25
CA LEU A 60 6.79 2.47 9.07
C LEU A 60 7.02 0.96 9.02
N VAL A 61 8.26 0.48 8.94
CA VAL A 61 8.60 -0.96 8.89
C VAL A 61 7.91 -1.75 9.98
N ARG A 62 8.00 -1.31 11.25
CA ARG A 62 7.34 -1.98 12.38
C ARG A 62 5.81 -2.02 12.25
N ALA A 63 5.22 -0.99 11.66
CA ALA A 63 3.78 -0.96 11.41
C ALA A 63 3.41 -1.94 10.28
N CYS A 64 4.23 -2.02 9.23
CA CYS A 64 4.09 -3.00 8.15
C CYS A 64 4.19 -4.44 8.68
N GLU A 65 5.21 -4.74 9.48
CA GLU A 65 5.38 -6.06 10.09
C GLU A 65 4.18 -6.47 10.95
N ARG A 66 3.63 -5.54 11.74
CA ARG A 66 2.39 -5.77 12.49
C ARG A 66 1.20 -6.04 11.56
N LEU A 67 1.02 -5.22 10.53
CA LEU A 67 -0.01 -5.43 9.52
C LEU A 67 0.09 -6.85 8.94
N ILE A 68 1.27 -7.28 8.52
CA ILE A 68 1.49 -8.61 7.94
C ILE A 68 1.24 -9.70 8.98
N ARG A 69 1.73 -9.54 10.20
CA ARG A 69 1.55 -10.54 11.27
C ARG A 69 0.06 -10.78 11.59
N PHE A 70 -0.76 -9.75 11.57
CA PHE A 70 -2.16 -9.85 12.02
C PHE A 70 -3.20 -9.93 10.89
N GLN A 71 -2.88 -9.43 9.69
CA GLN A 71 -3.87 -9.28 8.61
C GLN A 71 -3.52 -10.04 7.33
N LYS A 72 -2.33 -10.67 7.21
CA LYS A 72 -1.91 -11.30 5.92
C LYS A 72 -2.90 -12.35 5.43
N GLU A 73 -3.47 -13.17 6.32
CA GLU A 73 -4.42 -14.23 5.94
C GLU A 73 -5.71 -13.62 5.40
N LYS A 74 -6.25 -12.58 6.07
CA LYS A 74 -7.43 -11.84 5.61
C LYS A 74 -7.16 -11.17 4.25
N ILE A 75 -6.02 -10.49 4.12
CA ILE A 75 -5.61 -9.87 2.86
C ILE A 75 -5.52 -10.92 1.75
N ALA A 76 -4.84 -12.05 1.99
CA ALA A 76 -4.69 -13.10 1.01
C ALA A 76 -6.03 -13.76 0.64
N HIS A 77 -6.93 -13.93 1.60
CA HIS A 77 -8.28 -14.44 1.37
C HIS A 77 -9.08 -13.51 0.46
N ASP A 78 -9.07 -12.20 0.72
CA ASP A 78 -9.83 -11.21 -0.06
C ASP A 78 -9.25 -10.96 -1.46
N LEU A 79 -7.96 -11.24 -1.65
CA LEU A 79 -7.29 -11.21 -2.95
C LEU A 79 -7.64 -12.42 -3.84
N LYS A 80 -8.02 -13.56 -3.26
CA LYS A 80 -8.31 -14.80 -3.99
C LYS A 80 -9.77 -14.82 -4.51
N PRO A 81 -10.07 -15.67 -5.52
CA PRO A 81 -11.44 -15.96 -5.89
C PRO A 81 -12.26 -16.50 -4.70
N PRO A 82 -13.56 -16.20 -4.61
CA PRO A 82 -14.37 -15.42 -5.56
C PRO A 82 -14.30 -13.89 -5.38
N ARG A 83 -13.73 -13.40 -4.28
CA ARG A 83 -13.77 -11.97 -3.89
C ARG A 83 -13.01 -11.06 -4.87
N ARG A 84 -11.73 -11.36 -5.12
CA ARG A 84 -10.84 -10.56 -5.98
C ARG A 84 -10.87 -9.06 -5.67
N HIS A 85 -10.90 -8.68 -4.40
CA HIS A 85 -10.96 -7.28 -4.00
C HIS A 85 -9.69 -6.51 -4.42
N SER A 86 -9.87 -5.22 -4.71
CA SER A 86 -8.74 -4.31 -4.93
C SER A 86 -7.96 -4.11 -3.63
N SER A 87 -6.66 -3.82 -3.72
CA SER A 87 -5.82 -3.64 -2.53
C SER A 87 -6.31 -2.50 -1.67
N ARG A 88 -6.80 -1.41 -2.30
CA ARG A 88 -7.37 -0.27 -1.59
C ARG A 88 -8.63 -0.65 -0.81
N ARG A 89 -9.53 -1.43 -1.41
CA ARG A 89 -10.73 -1.92 -0.72
C ARG A 89 -10.36 -2.77 0.50
N ILE A 90 -9.42 -3.70 0.33
CA ILE A 90 -8.93 -4.54 1.43
C ILE A 90 -8.34 -3.67 2.55
N CYS A 91 -7.50 -2.69 2.18
CA CYS A 91 -6.88 -1.78 3.14
C CYS A 91 -7.88 -0.86 3.84
N TYR A 92 -8.98 -0.51 3.18
CA TYR A 92 -10.11 0.14 3.83
C TYR A 92 -10.81 -0.81 4.83
N ASP A 93 -11.09 -2.06 4.43
CA ASP A 93 -11.77 -3.05 5.28
C ASP A 93 -10.98 -3.44 6.54
N ILE A 94 -9.69 -3.10 6.61
CA ILE A 94 -8.82 -3.26 7.79
C ILE A 94 -8.40 -1.93 8.41
N MET A 95 -9.03 -0.82 8.03
CA MET A 95 -8.87 0.53 8.59
C MET A 95 -7.47 1.15 8.40
N PHE A 96 -6.75 0.78 7.35
CA PHE A 96 -5.49 1.42 6.95
C PHE A 96 -5.69 2.50 5.88
N CYS A 97 -6.87 2.56 5.25
CA CYS A 97 -7.25 3.56 4.26
C CYS A 97 -8.62 4.13 4.58
N GLU A 98 -8.88 5.36 4.16
CA GLU A 98 -10.20 5.98 4.17
C GLU A 98 -10.80 5.99 2.74
N TRP A 99 -12.13 5.94 2.63
CA TRP A 99 -12.83 6.22 1.36
C TRP A 99 -12.86 7.72 1.16
N TYR A 100 -12.26 8.16 0.06
CA TYR A 100 -12.41 9.49 -0.51
C TYR A 100 -13.01 9.34 -1.90
#